data_AF-A0A939E3S1-F1
#
_entry.id   AF-A0A939E3S1-F1
#
_cell.length_a   1.000
_cell.length_b   1.000
_cell.length_c   1.000
_cell.angle_alpha   90.00
_cell.angle_beta   90.00
_cell.angle_gamma   90.00
#
_symmetry.space_group_name_H-M   'P 1'
#
loop_
_entity.id
_entity.type
_entity.pdbx_description
1 polymer ?
#
loop_
_entity_poly.entity_id
_entity_poly.type
_entity_poly.pdbx_seq_one_letter_code
_entity_poly.pdbx_strand_id
1 'polypeptide(L)'
;MKKTAPMIPCPTRHRAAGGTARMEHTIRRAGGLAAAKLHSLAAHPRSLARDTPGWRPPSTTLPATTVSPALTITITRYRTGGFVRRTVREMTGRIPAYLIVATITGTQGQPVDRRIADAWMTTVTGHNAPSTVHEIMGRTDPTYCYLVDADFSPVASPAELFTAPPQAA
;
A
#
# COMPACT_ATOMS: atom_id res chain seq x y z
N MET A 1 14.31 37.39 0.95
CA MET A 1 14.82 36.36 1.88
C MET A 1 14.02 35.08 1.67
N LYS A 2 14.64 34.02 1.13
CA LYS A 2 13.97 32.74 0.82
C LYS A 2 13.83 31.94 2.12
N LYS A 3 12.61 31.68 2.60
CA LYS A 3 12.35 30.78 3.73
C LYS A 3 12.37 29.34 3.22
N THR A 4 13.48 28.66 3.46
CA THR A 4 13.59 27.20 3.34
C THR A 4 12.72 26.57 4.44
N ALA A 5 11.69 25.82 4.05
CA ALA A 5 10.92 25.03 5.02
C ALA A 5 11.78 23.84 5.50
N PRO A 6 11.81 23.52 6.80
CA PRO A 6 12.61 22.42 7.30
C PRO A 6 12.04 21.07 6.83
N MET A 7 12.89 20.25 6.20
CA MET A 7 12.64 18.82 6.03
C MET A 7 12.49 18.18 7.41
N ILE A 8 11.30 17.68 7.73
CA ILE A 8 11.09 16.83 8.89
C ILE A 8 11.41 15.40 8.43
N PRO A 9 12.43 14.73 8.98
CA PRO A 9 12.72 13.35 8.63
C PRO A 9 11.55 12.44 9.03
N CYS A 10 10.98 11.74 8.05
CA CYS A 10 9.96 10.73 8.29
C CYS A 10 10.66 9.49 8.90
N PRO A 11 10.30 9.03 10.10
CA PRO A 11 10.92 7.84 10.68
C PRO A 11 10.43 6.59 9.95
N THR A 12 11.21 6.12 8.96
CA THR A 12 11.05 4.79 8.36
C THR A 12 11.49 3.76 9.40
N ARG A 13 10.56 2.91 9.85
CA ARG A 13 10.91 1.88 10.84
C ARG A 13 11.65 0.73 10.15
N HIS A 14 12.93 0.54 10.48
CA HIS A 14 13.64 -0.70 10.18
C HIS A 14 13.33 -1.78 11.24
N ARG A 15 13.17 -3.01 10.75
CA ARG A 15 12.53 -4.19 11.36
C ARG A 15 13.35 -4.82 12.50
N ALA A 16 12.69 -5.35 13.54
CA ALA A 16 13.27 -6.23 14.57
C ALA A 16 12.79 -7.71 14.40
N ALA A 17 13.67 -8.67 14.70
CA ALA A 17 13.77 -9.95 13.96
C ALA A 17 13.27 -11.26 14.65
N GLY A 18 12.69 -11.25 15.85
CA GLY A 18 12.40 -12.50 16.60
C GLY A 18 10.99 -13.10 16.41
N GLY A 19 9.94 -12.37 16.82
CA GLY A 19 8.54 -12.86 16.78
C GLY A 19 7.81 -12.63 15.45
N THR A 20 8.40 -11.84 14.57
CA THR A 20 7.83 -11.42 13.27
C THR A 20 7.83 -12.54 12.24
N ALA A 21 8.85 -13.42 12.25
CA ALA A 21 9.02 -14.45 11.23
C ALA A 21 7.90 -15.52 11.23
N ARG A 22 7.46 -15.99 12.41
CA ARG A 22 6.39 -17.00 12.51
C ARG A 22 5.03 -16.43 12.08
N MET A 23 4.73 -15.21 12.51
CA MET A 23 3.53 -14.47 12.12
C MET A 23 3.46 -14.26 10.61
N GLU A 24 4.55 -13.76 10.02
CA GLU A 24 4.64 -13.56 8.57
C GLU A 24 4.54 -14.87 7.79
N HIS A 25 5.12 -15.97 8.28
CA HIS A 25 4.99 -17.27 7.65
C HIS A 25 3.52 -17.74 7.60
N THR A 26 2.79 -17.59 8.71
CA THR A 26 1.36 -17.94 8.78
C THR A 26 0.54 -17.12 7.77
N ILE A 27 0.75 -15.81 7.73
CA ILE A 27 0.04 -14.91 6.80
C ILE A 27 0.39 -15.24 5.34
N ARG A 28 1.67 -15.50 5.05
CA ARG A 28 2.15 -15.88 3.71
C ARG A 28 1.48 -17.16 3.21
N ARG A 29 1.33 -18.15 4.08
CA ARG A 29 0.66 -19.43 3.75
C ARG A 29 -0.83 -19.23 3.45
N ALA A 30 -1.50 -18.30 4.14
CA ALA A 30 -2.91 -18.00 3.91
C ALA A 30 -3.15 -17.08 2.68
N GLY A 31 -2.13 -16.35 2.25
CA GLY A 31 -2.31 -15.18 1.40
C GLY A 31 -2.34 -15.39 -0.11
N GLY A 32 -2.08 -16.59 -0.64
CA GLY A 32 -2.04 -16.81 -2.10
C GLY A 32 -3.33 -16.41 -2.82
N LEU A 33 -4.49 -16.86 -2.32
CA LEU A 33 -5.79 -16.47 -2.87
C LEU A 33 -6.11 -14.99 -2.62
N ALA A 34 -5.69 -14.44 -1.48
CA ALA A 34 -5.90 -13.03 -1.17
C ALA A 34 -5.09 -12.11 -2.10
N ALA A 35 -3.85 -12.48 -2.42
CA ALA A 35 -2.98 -11.78 -3.34
C ALA A 35 -3.58 -11.75 -4.76
N ALA A 36 -4.02 -12.90 -5.28
CA ALA A 36 -4.66 -12.99 -6.59
C ALA A 36 -5.93 -12.12 -6.65
N LYS A 37 -6.80 -12.20 -5.63
CA LYS A 37 -8.00 -11.37 -5.54
C LYS A 37 -7.67 -9.88 -5.51
N LEU A 38 -6.66 -9.47 -4.74
CA LEU A 38 -6.23 -8.08 -4.65
C LEU A 38 -5.65 -7.55 -5.95
N HIS A 39 -4.86 -8.37 -6.65
CA HIS A 39 -4.36 -8.02 -7.97
C HIS A 39 -5.54 -7.78 -8.95
N SER A 40 -6.51 -8.71 -9.00
CA SER A 40 -7.73 -8.52 -9.79
C SER A 40 -8.51 -7.27 -9.38
N LEU A 41 -8.62 -7.00 -8.08
CA LEU A 41 -9.31 -5.82 -7.54
C LEU A 41 -8.61 -4.52 -7.94
N ALA A 42 -7.28 -4.48 -7.87
CA ALA A 42 -6.47 -3.33 -8.25
C ALA A 42 -6.56 -3.06 -9.76
N ALA A 43 -6.57 -4.10 -10.59
CA ALA A 43 -6.75 -3.99 -12.03
C ALA A 43 -8.16 -3.54 -12.44
N HIS A 44 -9.18 -3.87 -11.64
CA HIS A 44 -10.58 -3.61 -11.95
C HIS A 44 -10.90 -2.11 -12.19
N PRO A 45 -11.73 -1.74 -13.18
CA PRO A 45 -12.07 -0.33 -13.47
C PRO A 45 -12.69 0.45 -12.30
N ARG A 46 -13.30 -0.25 -11.33
CA ARG A 46 -13.89 0.34 -10.13
C ARG A 46 -12.85 0.84 -9.12
N SER A 47 -11.62 0.31 -9.14
CA SER A 47 -10.55 0.76 -8.24
C SER A 47 -10.08 2.17 -8.59
N LEU A 48 -10.21 2.58 -9.85
CA LEU A 48 -9.81 3.91 -10.29
C LEU A 48 -10.67 4.97 -9.57
N ALA A 49 -10.02 5.87 -8.84
CA ALA A 49 -10.66 6.96 -8.14
C ALA A 49 -11.52 7.80 -9.09
N ARG A 50 -12.73 8.14 -8.64
CA ARG A 50 -13.68 8.94 -9.41
C ARG A 50 -14.20 10.07 -8.55
N ASP A 51 -14.31 11.25 -9.16
CA ASP A 51 -14.94 12.41 -8.55
C ASP A 51 -16.45 12.40 -8.83
N THR A 52 -17.13 11.36 -8.35
CA THR A 52 -18.59 11.22 -8.50
C THR A 52 -19.22 10.97 -7.14
N PRO A 53 -20.26 11.73 -6.74
CA PRO A 53 -20.96 11.53 -5.48
C PRO A 53 -21.57 10.13 -5.43
N GLY A 54 -21.00 9.24 -4.61
CA GLY A 54 -21.47 7.85 -4.48
C GLY A 54 -20.48 6.80 -5.00
N TRP A 55 -19.38 7.20 -5.65
CA TRP A 55 -18.28 6.26 -5.86
C TRP A 55 -17.75 5.77 -4.51
N ARG A 56 -17.49 4.47 -4.45
CA ARG A 56 -16.92 3.78 -3.29
C ARG A 56 -15.80 2.87 -3.77
N PRO A 57 -14.62 2.96 -3.14
CA PRO A 57 -13.51 2.10 -3.49
C PRO A 57 -13.89 0.64 -3.26
N PRO A 58 -13.46 -0.27 -4.14
CA PRO A 58 -13.69 -1.70 -3.94
C PRO A 58 -12.89 -2.21 -2.73
N SER A 59 -13.48 -3.16 -2.01
CA SER A 59 -12.85 -3.84 -0.88
C SER A 59 -12.97 -5.35 -1.01
N THR A 60 -12.10 -6.06 -0.30
CA THR A 60 -12.18 -7.51 -0.16
C THR A 60 -11.72 -7.93 1.24
N THR A 61 -12.02 -9.18 1.60
CA THR A 61 -11.67 -9.74 2.90
C THR A 61 -10.31 -10.43 2.84
N LEU A 62 -9.44 -10.09 3.78
CA LEU A 62 -8.25 -10.87 4.11
C LEU A 62 -8.66 -11.99 5.07
N PRO A 63 -8.31 -13.26 4.80
CA PRO A 63 -8.78 -14.37 5.60
C PRO A 63 -8.25 -14.31 7.03
N ALA A 64 -9.03 -14.81 7.98
CA ALA A 64 -8.55 -15.00 9.34
C ALA A 64 -7.39 -16.00 9.35
N THR A 65 -6.46 -15.80 10.27
CA THR A 65 -5.31 -16.67 10.52
C THR A 65 -5.22 -16.98 12.01
N THR A 66 -4.32 -17.87 12.40
CA THR A 66 -4.07 -18.15 13.83
C THR A 66 -3.50 -16.95 14.60
N VAL A 67 -3.04 -15.91 13.90
CA VAL A 67 -2.39 -14.72 14.49
C VAL A 67 -3.20 -13.43 14.26
N SER A 68 -4.33 -13.50 13.55
CA SER A 68 -5.13 -12.33 13.20
C SER A 68 -6.56 -12.71 12.81
N PRO A 69 -7.58 -11.93 13.23
CA PRO A 69 -8.93 -12.10 12.72
C PRO A 69 -9.01 -11.80 11.21
N ALA A 70 -10.17 -12.05 10.60
CA ALA A 70 -10.41 -11.58 9.25
C ALA A 70 -10.33 -10.04 9.22
N LEU A 71 -9.73 -9.50 8.17
CA LEU A 71 -9.59 -8.06 7.97
C LEU A 71 -10.26 -7.66 6.65
N THR A 72 -10.53 -6.38 6.50
CA THR A 72 -10.96 -5.82 5.21
C THR A 72 -9.84 -4.99 4.64
N ILE A 73 -9.57 -5.14 3.36
CA ILE A 73 -8.66 -4.29 2.61
C ILE A 73 -9.43 -3.56 1.52
N THR A 74 -9.28 -2.24 1.50
CA THR A 74 -9.91 -1.34 0.54
C THR A 74 -8.83 -0.79 -0.38
N ILE A 75 -9.08 -0.84 -1.69
CA ILE A 75 -8.10 -0.44 -2.71
C ILE A 75 -8.64 0.74 -3.50
N THR A 76 -7.84 1.79 -3.57
CA THR A 76 -8.03 2.91 -4.48
C THR A 76 -6.83 3.03 -5.41
N ARG A 77 -7.09 3.29 -6.69
CA ARG A 77 -6.09 3.46 -7.73
C ARG A 77 -6.16 4.88 -8.28
N TYR A 78 -5.00 5.52 -8.42
CA TYR A 78 -4.84 6.81 -9.08
C TYR A 78 -3.91 6.66 -10.28
N ARG A 79 -4.12 7.49 -11.32
CA ARG A 79 -3.17 7.57 -12.44
C ARG A 79 -1.93 8.33 -11.99
N THR A 80 -0.76 7.82 -12.33
CA THR A 80 0.49 8.47 -11.96
C THR A 80 0.74 9.70 -12.83
N GLY A 81 1.02 10.84 -12.19
CA GLY A 81 1.37 12.10 -12.85
C GLY A 81 2.80 12.13 -13.43
N GLY A 82 3.07 13.11 -14.30
CA GLY A 82 4.34 13.21 -15.04
C GLY A 82 5.60 13.32 -14.15
N PHE A 83 5.51 14.02 -13.01
CA PHE A 83 6.61 14.13 -12.04
C PHE A 83 7.00 12.76 -11.47
N VAL A 84 6.06 12.02 -10.90
CA VAL A 84 6.30 10.69 -10.33
C VAL A 84 6.83 9.72 -11.38
N ARG A 85 6.27 9.75 -12.61
CA ARG A 85 6.76 8.93 -13.73
C ARG A 85 8.23 9.20 -14.04
N ARG A 86 8.62 10.47 -14.10
CA ARG A 86 10.00 10.87 -14.39
C ARG A 86 10.95 10.39 -13.29
N THR A 87 10.65 10.70 -12.03
CA THR A 87 11.50 10.35 -10.88
C THR A 87 11.72 8.83 -10.79
N VAL A 88 10.65 8.04 -10.92
CA VAL A 88 10.75 6.58 -10.83
C VAL A 88 11.48 5.98 -12.02
N ARG A 89 11.28 6.54 -13.23
CA ARG A 89 12.00 6.11 -14.43
C ARG A 89 13.50 6.37 -14.30
N GLU A 90 13.89 7.54 -13.80
CA GLU A 90 15.30 7.89 -13.59
C GLU A 90 15.98 6.96 -12.56
N MET A 91 15.23 6.55 -11.52
CA MET A 91 15.75 5.67 -10.48
C MET A 91 15.78 4.19 -10.87
N THR A 92 14.76 3.70 -11.60
CA THR A 92 14.53 2.25 -11.79
C THR A 92 14.53 1.79 -13.25
N GLY A 93 14.48 2.71 -14.21
CA GLY A 93 14.22 2.41 -15.62
C GLY A 93 12.78 1.99 -15.93
N ARG A 94 11.90 1.81 -14.94
CA ARG A 94 10.49 1.42 -15.13
C ARG A 94 9.56 2.63 -15.07
N ILE A 95 8.43 2.53 -15.76
CA ILE A 95 7.43 3.60 -15.82
C ILE A 95 6.21 3.22 -14.97
N PRO A 96 5.94 3.90 -13.85
CA PRO A 96 4.73 3.65 -13.07
C PRO A 96 3.50 4.17 -13.80
N ALA A 97 2.49 3.32 -13.95
CA ALA A 97 1.21 3.68 -14.54
C ALA A 97 0.24 4.18 -13.47
N TYR A 98 0.26 3.54 -12.30
CA TYR A 98 -0.70 3.79 -11.24
C TYR A 98 -0.07 3.88 -9.85
N LEU A 99 -0.70 4.68 -8.99
CA LEU A 99 -0.54 4.66 -7.54
C LEU A 99 -1.67 3.85 -6.94
N ILE A 100 -1.34 2.85 -6.13
CA ILE A 100 -2.30 2.10 -5.34
C ILE A 100 -2.26 2.62 -3.90
N VAL A 101 -3.43 2.91 -3.34
CA VAL A 101 -3.65 3.18 -1.92
C VAL A 101 -4.47 2.05 -1.35
N ALA A 102 -3.93 1.38 -0.34
CA ALA A 102 -4.53 0.24 0.34
C ALA A 102 -4.76 0.57 1.82
N THR A 103 -6.00 0.57 2.26
CA THR A 103 -6.34 0.75 3.68
C THR A 103 -6.86 -0.56 4.24
N ILE A 104 -6.28 -1.01 5.36
CA ILE A 104 -6.66 -2.23 6.05
C ILE A 104 -7.42 -1.87 7.32
N THR A 105 -8.62 -2.42 7.47
CA THR A 105 -9.50 -2.18 8.62
C THR A 105 -9.91 -3.48 9.29
N GLY A 106 -10.15 -3.42 10.60
CA GLY A 106 -10.68 -4.56 11.36
C GLY A 106 -12.17 -4.76 11.11
N THR A 107 -12.65 -5.97 11.36
CA THR A 107 -14.10 -6.24 11.43
C THR A 107 -14.71 -5.42 12.57
N GLN A 108 -15.82 -4.73 12.32
CA GLN A 108 -16.55 -3.94 13.33
C GLN A 108 -15.75 -2.79 13.98
N GLY A 109 -14.80 -2.19 13.24
CA GLY A 109 -14.08 -1.00 13.72
C GLY A 109 -12.98 -1.29 14.74
N GLN A 110 -12.59 -2.55 14.90
CA GLN A 110 -11.45 -2.92 15.76
C GLN A 110 -10.14 -2.37 15.19
N PRO A 111 -9.22 -1.89 16.05
CA PRO A 111 -7.90 -1.45 15.62
C PRO A 111 -7.12 -2.62 15.01
N VAL A 112 -6.37 -2.33 13.94
CA VAL A 112 -5.54 -3.32 13.26
C VAL A 112 -4.10 -3.19 13.75
N ASP A 113 -3.49 -4.30 14.17
CA ASP A 113 -2.05 -4.33 14.46
C ASP A 113 -1.26 -4.07 13.17
N ARG A 114 -0.46 -2.99 13.15
CA ARG A 114 0.37 -2.60 12.01
C ARG A 114 1.33 -3.69 11.57
N ARG A 115 1.84 -4.52 12.49
CA ARG A 115 2.73 -5.66 12.13
C ARG A 115 2.00 -6.72 11.30
N ILE A 116 0.73 -6.95 11.59
CA ILE A 116 -0.12 -7.85 10.83
C ILE A 116 -0.45 -7.25 9.47
N ALA A 117 -0.77 -5.95 9.44
CA ALA A 117 -1.02 -5.22 8.20
C ALA A 117 0.22 -5.21 7.28
N ASP A 118 1.42 -5.00 7.82
CA ASP A 118 2.70 -5.07 7.09
C ASP A 118 2.93 -6.45 6.49
N ALA A 119 2.70 -7.51 7.27
CA ALA A 119 2.84 -8.88 6.82
C ALA A 119 1.84 -9.23 5.70
N TRP A 120 0.61 -8.72 5.78
CA TRP A 120 -0.38 -8.81 4.72
C TRP A 120 0.08 -8.08 3.47
N MET A 121 0.50 -6.82 3.58
CA MET A 121 0.97 -6.02 2.44
C MET A 121 2.17 -6.65 1.74
N THR A 122 3.13 -7.17 2.50
CA THR A 122 4.28 -7.93 1.97
C THR A 122 3.84 -9.18 1.22
N THR A 123 2.85 -9.91 1.76
CA THR A 123 2.32 -11.14 1.16
C THR A 123 1.56 -10.86 -0.14
N VAL A 124 0.68 -9.86 -0.14
CA VAL A 124 -0.24 -9.60 -1.26
C VAL A 124 0.43 -8.88 -2.43
N THR A 125 1.46 -8.08 -2.16
CA THR A 125 2.27 -7.47 -3.21
C THR A 125 3.34 -8.42 -3.75
N GLY A 126 3.55 -9.57 -3.10
CA GLY A 126 4.58 -10.54 -3.47
C GLY A 126 6.00 -9.97 -3.39
N HIS A 127 6.18 -8.81 -2.78
CA HIS A 127 7.45 -8.08 -2.78
C HIS A 127 7.93 -7.90 -1.34
N ASN A 128 9.11 -8.46 -1.06
CA ASN A 128 9.84 -8.22 0.18
C ASN A 128 10.87 -7.07 0.02
N ALA A 129 10.97 -6.46 -1.16
CA ALA A 129 12.02 -5.49 -1.41
C ALA A 129 11.74 -4.18 -0.65
N PRO A 130 12.72 -3.66 0.11
CA PRO A 130 12.61 -2.35 0.72
C PRO A 130 12.28 -1.30 -0.35
N SER A 131 11.55 -0.25 0.04
CA SER A 131 11.21 0.88 -0.83
C SER A 131 10.16 0.62 -1.93
N THR A 132 9.36 -0.44 -1.82
CA THR A 132 8.24 -0.69 -2.76
C THR A 132 6.88 -0.30 -2.17
N VAL A 133 6.65 -0.63 -0.90
CA VAL A 133 5.39 -0.34 -0.19
C VAL A 133 5.69 0.60 0.97
N HIS A 134 4.90 1.65 1.08
CA HIS A 134 5.11 2.76 2.01
C HIS A 134 3.88 2.97 2.87
N GLU A 135 4.04 2.92 4.19
CA GLU A 135 2.95 3.22 5.12
C GLU A 135 2.76 4.74 5.27
N ILE A 136 1.51 5.20 5.18
CA ILE A 136 1.11 6.58 5.48
C ILE A 136 0.87 6.67 7.00
N MET A 137 1.85 7.25 7.69
CA MET A 137 1.80 7.45 9.14
C MET A 137 0.72 8.45 9.56
N GLY A 138 0.25 8.35 10.81
CA GLY A 138 -0.74 9.28 11.38
C GLY A 138 -2.20 9.00 11.00
N ARG A 139 -2.47 7.95 10.21
CA ARG A 139 -3.83 7.42 9.96
C ARG A 139 -4.25 6.45 11.06
N THR A 140 -5.54 6.47 11.42
CA THR A 140 -6.15 5.53 12.37
C THR A 140 -5.98 4.10 11.90
N ASP A 141 -6.39 3.84 10.66
CA ASP A 141 -6.26 2.54 10.00
C ASP A 141 -4.94 2.45 9.21
N PRO A 142 -4.21 1.32 9.30
CA PRO A 142 -3.00 1.09 8.50
C PRO A 142 -3.28 1.33 7.01
N THR A 143 -2.63 2.34 6.46
CA THR A 143 -2.82 2.77 5.08
C THR A 143 -1.48 2.75 4.38
N TYR A 144 -1.43 2.08 3.23
CA TYR A 144 -0.22 1.86 2.47
C TYR A 144 -0.37 2.42 1.07
N CYS A 145 0.75 2.81 0.48
CA CYS A 145 0.83 3.28 -0.88
C CYS A 145 2.01 2.63 -1.60
N TYR A 146 1.81 2.30 -2.86
CA TYR A 146 2.85 1.72 -3.72
C TYR A 146 2.53 1.99 -5.18
N LEU A 147 3.58 2.03 -6.02
CA LEU A 147 3.43 2.22 -7.45
C LEU A 147 3.40 0.89 -8.18
N VAL A 148 2.67 0.84 -9.28
CA VAL A 148 2.65 -0.28 -10.21
C VAL A 148 2.78 0.22 -11.65
N ASP A 149 3.33 -0.62 -12.52
CA ASP A 149 3.34 -0.38 -13.96
C ASP A 149 2.00 -0.74 -14.62
N ALA A 150 1.95 -0.79 -15.95
CA ALA A 150 0.75 -1.09 -16.72
C ALA A 150 0.23 -2.53 -16.49
N ASP A 151 1.13 -3.45 -16.12
CA ASP A 151 0.85 -4.86 -15.85
C ASP A 151 0.57 -5.11 -14.36
N PHE A 152 0.37 -4.05 -13.58
CA PHE A 152 0.13 -4.12 -12.13
C PHE A 152 1.28 -4.76 -11.34
N SER A 153 2.49 -4.74 -11.90
CA SER A 153 3.69 -5.20 -11.20
C SER A 153 4.24 -4.08 -10.33
N PRO A 154 4.49 -4.31 -9.02
CA PRO A 154 5.04 -3.30 -8.13
C PRO A 154 6.34 -2.69 -8.65
N VAL A 155 6.50 -1.38 -8.48
CA VAL A 155 7.69 -0.61 -8.88
C VAL A 155 8.27 0.07 -7.65
N ALA A 156 9.58 -0.09 -7.44
CA ALA A 156 10.29 0.58 -6.35
C ALA A 156 10.18 2.11 -6.47
N SER A 157 10.03 2.79 -5.35
CA SER A 157 9.82 4.24 -5.29
C SER A 157 10.39 4.84 -4.00
N PRO A 158 10.94 6.07 -4.05
CA PRO A 158 11.32 6.79 -2.84
C PRO A 158 10.08 7.12 -1.97
N ALA A 159 10.22 7.02 -0.66
CA ALA A 159 9.13 7.27 0.30
C ALA A 159 8.67 8.74 0.26
N GLU A 160 9.58 9.64 -0.13
CA GLU A 160 9.37 11.08 -0.25
C GLU A 160 8.23 11.43 -1.22
N LEU A 161 7.96 10.56 -2.20
CA LEU A 161 6.84 10.75 -3.15
C LEU A 161 5.45 10.68 -2.49
N PHE A 162 5.38 10.19 -1.24
CA PHE A 162 4.12 9.96 -0.52
C PHE A 162 3.95 10.85 0.71
N THR A 163 4.81 11.86 0.89
CA THR A 163 4.83 12.75 2.06
C THR A 163 3.65 13.73 2.14
N ALA A 164 2.81 13.82 1.10
CA ALA A 164 1.52 14.49 1.13
C ALA A 164 0.45 13.56 0.55
N PRO A 165 -0.80 13.59 1.05
CA PRO A 165 -1.90 12.86 0.41
C PRO A 165 -1.97 13.29 -1.07
N PRO A 166 -2.22 12.35 -2.01
CA PRO A 166 -2.37 12.71 -3.40
C PRO A 166 -3.51 13.72 -3.52
N GLN A 167 -3.17 14.97 -3.80
CA GLN A 167 -4.14 15.98 -4.20
C GLN A 167 -4.72 15.48 -5.52
N ALA A 168 -6.01 15.11 -5.51
CA ALA A 168 -6.73 14.89 -6.76
C ALA A 168 -6.65 16.21 -7.54
N ALA A 169 -6.05 16.15 -8.73
CA ALA A 169 -6.04 17.24 -9.70
C ALA A 169 -7.34 17.23 -10.50
#